data_AF-A0A223ATP1-F1
#
_entry.id   AF-A0A223ATP1-F1
#
_cell.length_a   1.000
_cell.length_b   1.000
_cell.length_c   1.000
_cell.angle_alpha   90.00
_cell.angle_beta   90.00
_cell.angle_gamma   90.00
#
_symmetry.space_group_name_H-M   'P 1'
#
loop_
_entity.id
_entity.type
_entity.pdbx_description
1 polymer ?
#
loop_
_entity_poly.entity_id
_entity_poly.type
_entity_poly.pdbx_seq_one_letter_code
_entity_poly.pdbx_strand_id
1 'polypeptide(L)'
;MSYDLMVFEKAQAPNNKTEFIKWYENQVEWKEDHNYDSIEVSSANLKNWFMDMIQVFPPMEGEFALSDDEIENDEDLANRITDYCIGKDVIYACFAWSLAEDAYNTMLKIALKHGVGFFDVSDNGEVILSECDEQN
;
A
#
# COMPACT_ATOMS: atom_id res chain seq x y z
N MET A 1 10.48 10.03 11.03
CA MET A 1 9.35 10.37 10.15
C MET A 1 9.19 9.19 9.21
N SER A 2 7.97 8.71 8.99
CA SER A 2 7.66 7.68 7.99
C SER A 2 7.43 8.33 6.63
N TYR A 3 7.59 7.54 5.58
CA TYR A 3 7.11 7.87 4.25
C TYR A 3 5.94 6.93 3.94
N ASP A 4 4.79 7.50 3.73
CA ASP A 4 3.52 6.80 3.70
C ASP A 4 2.92 6.83 2.30
N LEU A 5 2.43 5.68 1.85
CA LEU A 5 1.84 5.48 0.54
C LEU A 5 0.60 4.61 0.68
N MET A 6 -0.34 4.75 -0.27
CA MET A 6 -1.57 3.95 -0.28
C MET A 6 -1.86 3.43 -1.69
N VAL A 7 -2.31 2.19 -1.77
CA VAL A 7 -2.99 1.65 -2.96
C VAL A 7 -4.45 1.42 -2.69
N PHE A 8 -5.27 1.47 -3.74
CA PHE A 8 -6.72 1.38 -3.60
C PHE A 8 -7.43 0.74 -4.77
N GLU A 9 -8.65 0.25 -4.53
CA GLU A 9 -9.54 -0.19 -5.58
C GLU A 9 -10.08 0.97 -6.42
N LYS A 10 -9.66 1.04 -7.68
CA LYS A 10 -10.02 2.13 -8.60
C LYS A 10 -11.54 2.29 -8.77
N ALA A 11 -12.27 1.17 -8.73
CA ALA A 11 -13.74 1.18 -8.87
C ALA A 11 -14.47 1.76 -7.65
N GLN A 12 -13.81 1.83 -6.48
CA GLN A 12 -14.38 2.35 -5.24
C GLN A 12 -13.96 3.80 -4.96
N ALA A 13 -12.84 4.24 -5.53
CA ALA A 13 -12.31 5.58 -5.33
C ALA A 13 -13.02 6.62 -6.22
N PRO A 14 -13.35 7.82 -5.69
CA PRO A 14 -13.86 8.92 -6.50
C PRO A 14 -12.82 9.43 -7.51
N ASN A 15 -13.27 9.82 -8.71
CA ASN A 15 -12.41 10.38 -9.76
C ASN A 15 -12.11 11.89 -9.57
N ASN A 16 -12.75 12.53 -8.60
CA ASN A 16 -12.53 13.94 -8.27
C ASN A 16 -11.59 14.08 -7.06
N LYS A 17 -10.55 14.92 -7.15
CA LYS A 17 -9.57 15.10 -6.06
C LYS A 17 -10.19 15.46 -4.71
N THR A 18 -11.15 16.38 -4.64
CA THR A 18 -11.77 16.79 -3.38
C THR A 18 -12.60 15.66 -2.76
N GLU A 19 -13.30 14.89 -3.58
CA GLU A 19 -14.07 13.73 -3.12
C GLU A 19 -13.16 12.58 -2.73
N PHE A 20 -12.07 12.37 -3.48
CA PHE A 20 -11.04 11.38 -3.19
C PHE A 20 -10.40 11.64 -1.82
N ILE A 21 -10.00 12.88 -1.52
CA ILE A 21 -9.41 13.20 -0.21
C ILE A 21 -10.40 12.93 0.93
N LYS A 22 -11.68 13.30 0.78
CA LYS A 22 -12.70 12.97 1.79
C LYS A 22 -12.89 11.46 1.93
N TRP A 23 -12.89 10.74 0.82
CA TRP A 23 -13.00 9.28 0.82
C TRP A 23 -11.79 8.65 1.53
N TYR A 24 -10.57 9.06 1.16
CA TYR A 24 -9.32 8.67 1.81
C TYR A 24 -9.36 8.92 3.32
N GLU A 25 -9.74 10.12 3.75
CA GLU A 25 -9.86 10.47 5.17
C GLU A 25 -10.78 9.49 5.93
N ASN A 26 -11.89 9.06 5.32
CA ASN A 26 -12.76 8.04 5.92
C ASN A 26 -12.14 6.64 5.94
N GLN A 27 -11.37 6.25 4.91
CA GLN A 27 -10.71 4.95 4.87
C GLN A 27 -9.71 4.81 6.02
N VAL A 28 -8.89 5.85 6.25
CA VAL A 28 -7.85 5.85 7.29
C VAL A 28 -8.38 6.15 8.70
N GLU A 29 -9.69 6.24 8.89
CA GLU A 29 -10.29 6.17 10.23
C GLU A 29 -10.31 4.75 10.79
N TRP A 30 -10.08 3.74 9.93
CA TRP A 30 -9.97 2.32 10.31
C TRP A 30 -11.17 1.83 11.14
N LYS A 31 -12.39 2.11 10.65
CA LYS A 31 -13.67 1.79 11.32
C LYS A 31 -14.26 0.43 10.94
N GLU A 32 -13.55 -0.37 10.17
CA GLU A 32 -14.03 -1.67 9.71
C GLU A 32 -13.90 -2.72 10.83
N ASP A 33 -14.82 -3.69 10.84
CA ASP A 33 -14.85 -4.77 11.84
C ASP A 33 -14.06 -5.99 11.34
N HIS A 34 -12.74 -5.85 11.24
CA HIS A 34 -11.82 -6.93 10.84
C HIS A 34 -10.39 -6.70 11.35
N ASN A 35 -9.51 -7.70 11.18
CA ASN A 35 -8.08 -7.56 11.47
C ASN A 35 -7.36 -6.85 10.31
N TYR A 36 -6.77 -5.69 10.57
CA TYR A 36 -6.04 -4.88 9.58
C TYR A 36 -4.69 -5.47 9.15
N ASP A 37 -4.21 -6.52 9.81
CA ASP A 37 -3.02 -7.27 9.38
C ASP A 37 -3.39 -8.42 8.40
N SER A 38 -4.68 -8.60 8.09
CA SER A 38 -5.16 -9.69 7.25
C SER A 38 -5.52 -9.21 5.84
N ILE A 39 -4.85 -9.78 4.85
CA ILE A 39 -5.13 -9.52 3.43
C ILE A 39 -6.46 -10.13 2.94
N GLU A 40 -7.14 -10.93 3.77
CA GLU A 40 -8.29 -11.73 3.32
C GLU A 40 -9.53 -10.92 2.96
N VAL A 41 -9.67 -9.73 3.53
CA VAL A 41 -10.81 -8.85 3.34
C VAL A 41 -10.77 -8.07 2.02
N SER A 42 -9.58 -7.92 1.43
CA SER A 42 -9.38 -7.07 0.27
C SER A 42 -9.79 -7.75 -1.04
N SER A 43 -9.97 -6.94 -2.09
CA SER A 43 -10.19 -7.40 -3.46
C SER A 43 -9.06 -8.30 -3.98
N ALA A 44 -9.34 -9.09 -5.03
CA ALA A 44 -8.31 -9.92 -5.67
C ALA A 44 -7.10 -9.12 -6.18
N ASN A 45 -7.29 -7.90 -6.70
CA ASN A 45 -6.18 -7.10 -7.21
C ASN A 45 -5.31 -6.55 -6.08
N LEU A 46 -5.91 -6.11 -4.97
CA LEU A 46 -5.17 -5.70 -3.78
C LEU A 46 -4.44 -6.88 -3.14
N LYS A 47 -5.05 -8.08 -3.07
CA LYS A 47 -4.35 -9.29 -2.63
C LYS A 47 -3.12 -9.58 -3.49
N ASN A 48 -3.28 -9.57 -4.82
CA ASN A 48 -2.17 -9.81 -5.74
C ASN A 48 -1.07 -8.74 -5.63
N TRP A 49 -1.46 -7.48 -5.47
CA TRP A 49 -0.53 -6.38 -5.21
C TRP A 49 0.27 -6.61 -3.93
N PHE A 50 -0.41 -6.97 -2.84
CA PHE A 50 0.21 -7.20 -1.54
C PHE A 50 1.22 -8.35 -1.61
N MET A 51 0.84 -9.48 -2.21
CA MET A 51 1.72 -10.65 -2.33
C MET A 51 3.01 -10.36 -3.09
N ASP A 52 2.97 -9.49 -4.11
CA ASP A 52 4.18 -9.04 -4.82
C ASP A 52 4.98 -8.01 -4.00
N MET A 53 4.29 -7.12 -3.29
CA MET A 53 4.94 -6.06 -2.50
C MET A 53 5.75 -6.63 -1.34
N ILE A 54 5.21 -7.63 -0.63
CA ILE A 54 5.88 -8.25 0.52
C ILE A 54 7.14 -9.04 0.16
N GLN A 55 7.38 -9.32 -1.13
CA GLN A 55 8.65 -9.89 -1.58
C GLN A 55 9.81 -8.89 -1.51
N VAL A 56 9.51 -7.59 -1.44
CA VAL A 56 10.51 -6.51 -1.39
C VAL A 56 10.47 -5.80 -0.04
N PHE A 57 9.28 -5.63 0.52
CA PHE A 57 9.01 -4.94 1.78
C PHE A 57 8.13 -5.83 2.66
N PRO A 58 8.73 -6.73 3.46
CA PRO A 58 8.00 -7.66 4.30
C PRO A 58 7.11 -6.93 5.32
N PRO A 59 5.93 -7.49 5.67
CA PRO A 59 5.07 -6.87 6.65
C PRO A 59 5.64 -7.04 8.06
N MET A 60 5.43 -6.02 8.89
CA MET A 60 5.79 -6.06 10.31
C MET A 60 4.93 -7.05 11.10
N GLU A 61 3.65 -7.17 10.73
CA GLU A 61 2.65 -7.95 11.45
C GLU A 61 1.84 -8.82 10.47
N GLY A 62 1.11 -9.81 11.02
CA GLY A 62 0.20 -10.67 10.26
C GLY A 62 0.80 -12.00 9.82
N GLU A 63 0.06 -12.72 8.97
CA GLU A 63 0.39 -14.10 8.55
C GLU A 63 1.73 -14.23 7.81
N PHE A 64 2.16 -13.15 7.15
CA PHE A 64 3.37 -13.12 6.34
C PHE A 64 4.52 -12.36 7.01
N ALA A 65 4.40 -12.01 8.29
CA ALA A 65 5.48 -11.38 9.03
C ALA A 65 6.67 -12.34 9.16
N LEU A 66 7.87 -11.76 9.14
CA LEU A 66 9.11 -12.51 9.32
C LEU A 66 9.26 -12.95 10.78
N SER A 67 9.92 -14.09 10.98
CA SER A 67 10.32 -14.52 12.32
C SER A 67 11.50 -13.69 12.84
N ASP A 68 11.63 -13.60 14.17
CA ASP A 68 12.76 -12.91 14.82
C ASP A 68 14.12 -13.42 14.30
N ASP A 69 14.26 -14.73 14.08
CA ASP A 69 15.48 -15.34 13.53
C ASP A 69 15.78 -14.83 12.10
N GLU A 70 14.77 -14.64 11.25
CA GLU A 70 14.98 -14.10 9.89
C GLU A 70 15.43 -12.64 9.93
N ILE A 71 14.86 -11.85 10.86
CA ILE A 71 15.19 -10.44 11.05
C ILE A 71 16.61 -10.28 11.61
N GLU A 72 16.99 -11.09 12.61
CA GLU A 72 18.32 -11.02 13.22
C GLU A 72 19.46 -11.44 12.28
N ASN A 73 19.17 -12.33 11.31
CA ASN A 73 20.17 -12.85 10.38
C ASN A 73 20.32 -12.02 9.09
N ASP A 74 19.43 -11.06 8.82
CA ASP A 74 19.47 -10.24 7.61
C ASP A 74 19.11 -8.77 7.91
N GLU A 75 20.14 -7.93 8.08
CA GLU A 75 20.00 -6.51 8.39
C GLU A 75 19.32 -5.73 7.24
N ASP A 76 19.56 -6.12 5.98
CA ASP A 76 18.93 -5.46 4.83
C ASP A 76 17.42 -5.76 4.81
N LEU A 77 17.03 -6.99 5.15
CA LEU A 77 15.64 -7.39 5.29
C LEU A 77 14.97 -6.69 6.48
N ALA A 78 15.64 -6.64 7.63
CA ALA A 78 15.18 -5.94 8.82
C ALA A 78 14.90 -4.45 8.55
N ASN A 79 15.77 -3.80 7.77
CA ASN A 79 15.60 -2.39 7.40
C ASN A 79 14.40 -2.14 6.49
N ARG A 80 13.89 -3.16 5.79
CA ARG A 80 12.76 -3.08 4.83
C ARG A 80 11.41 -3.48 5.42
N ILE A 81 11.37 -3.90 6.69
CA ILE A 81 10.11 -4.21 7.36
C ILE A 81 9.21 -2.98 7.31
N THR A 82 7.98 -3.21 6.86
CA THR A 82 7.00 -2.17 6.56
C THR A 82 5.73 -2.44 7.33
N ASP A 83 5.16 -1.40 7.93
CA ASP A 83 3.88 -1.49 8.62
C ASP A 83 2.74 -1.33 7.59
N TYR A 84 1.80 -2.27 7.58
CA TYR A 84 0.70 -2.32 6.63
C TYR A 84 -0.64 -2.28 7.37
N CYS A 85 -1.54 -1.40 6.93
CA CYS A 85 -2.94 -1.41 7.35
C CYS A 85 -3.83 -1.80 6.16
N ILE A 86 -4.51 -2.94 6.26
CA ILE A 86 -5.26 -3.55 5.15
C ILE A 86 -6.77 -3.39 5.36
N GLY A 87 -7.36 -2.48 4.59
CA GLY A 87 -8.80 -2.30 4.47
C GLY A 87 -9.40 -3.17 3.36
N LYS A 88 -10.73 -3.10 3.19
CA LYS A 88 -11.39 -3.76 2.06
C LYS A 88 -11.00 -3.14 0.71
N ASP A 89 -10.95 -1.81 0.68
CA ASP A 89 -10.78 -1.03 -0.55
C ASP A 89 -9.41 -0.34 -0.64
N VAL A 90 -8.59 -0.39 0.43
CA VAL A 90 -7.28 0.25 0.50
C VAL A 90 -6.24 -0.64 1.18
N ILE A 91 -4.97 -0.48 0.81
CA ILE A 91 -3.83 -0.92 1.62
C ILE A 91 -2.94 0.30 1.84
N TYR A 92 -2.71 0.64 3.10
CA TYR A 92 -1.80 1.70 3.51
C TYR A 92 -0.48 1.08 3.96
N ALA A 93 0.63 1.69 3.59
CA ALA A 93 1.97 1.21 3.91
C ALA A 93 2.86 2.35 4.44
N CYS A 94 3.46 2.12 5.61
CA CYS A 94 4.34 3.07 6.29
C CYS A 94 5.79 2.61 6.18
N PHE A 95 6.59 3.31 5.38
CA PHE A 95 8.00 3.01 5.16
C PHE A 95 8.91 3.87 6.03
N ALA A 96 10.11 3.37 6.31
CA ALA A 96 11.19 4.24 6.78
C ALA A 96 11.49 5.32 5.73
N TRP A 97 11.68 6.57 6.15
CA TRP A 97 11.99 7.69 5.23
C TRP A 97 13.23 7.45 4.36
N SER A 98 14.21 6.69 4.88
CA SER A 98 15.41 6.30 4.12
C SER A 98 15.11 5.45 2.88
N LEU A 99 13.91 4.86 2.79
CA LEU A 99 13.47 4.01 1.70
C LEU A 99 12.46 4.70 0.78
N ALA A 100 12.20 6.00 0.95
CA ALA A 100 11.12 6.70 0.25
C ALA A 100 11.16 6.53 -1.28
N GLU A 101 12.33 6.72 -1.91
CA GLU A 101 12.49 6.58 -3.36
C GLU A 101 12.26 5.13 -3.82
N ASP A 102 12.81 4.14 -3.12
CA ASP A 102 12.64 2.73 -3.43
C ASP A 102 11.18 2.27 -3.23
N ALA A 103 10.54 2.75 -2.15
CA ALA A 103 9.15 2.46 -1.82
C ALA A 103 8.20 3.03 -2.88
N TYR A 104 8.35 4.31 -3.25
CA TYR A 104 7.54 4.97 -4.28
C TYR A 104 7.62 4.21 -5.61
N ASN A 105 8.84 3.97 -6.10
CA ASN A 105 9.07 3.32 -7.38
C ASN A 105 8.52 1.89 -7.40
N THR A 106 8.72 1.15 -6.31
CA THR A 106 8.23 -0.23 -6.18
C THR A 106 6.71 -0.27 -6.11
N MET A 107 6.09 0.53 -5.25
CA MET A 107 4.63 0.56 -5.10
C MET A 107 3.94 0.98 -6.39
N LEU A 108 4.42 2.03 -7.06
CA LEU A 108 3.84 2.50 -8.32
C LEU A 108 3.95 1.41 -9.39
N LYS A 109 5.12 0.77 -9.54
CA LYS A 109 5.31 -0.32 -10.51
C LYS A 109 4.36 -1.49 -10.27
N ILE A 110 4.21 -1.92 -9.02
CA ILE A 110 3.34 -3.05 -8.67
C ILE A 110 1.86 -2.63 -8.76
N ALA A 111 1.52 -1.39 -8.43
CA ALA A 111 0.17 -0.84 -8.60
C ALA A 111 -0.27 -0.86 -10.06
N LEU A 112 0.60 -0.39 -10.96
CA LEU A 112 0.39 -0.47 -12.41
C LEU A 112 0.25 -1.91 -12.90
N LYS A 113 1.08 -2.83 -12.40
CA LYS A 113 1.03 -4.26 -12.77
C LYS A 113 -0.32 -4.90 -12.45
N HIS A 114 -0.91 -4.60 -11.29
CA HIS A 114 -2.17 -5.20 -10.83
C HIS A 114 -3.39 -4.32 -11.09
N GLY A 115 -3.20 -3.16 -11.72
CA GLY A 115 -4.28 -2.25 -12.08
C GLY A 115 -4.99 -1.63 -10.87
N VAL A 116 -4.32 -1.47 -9.74
CA VAL A 116 -4.85 -0.74 -8.57
C VAL A 116 -4.47 0.74 -8.65
N GLY A 117 -5.20 1.59 -7.93
CA GLY A 117 -4.87 3.01 -7.79
C GLY A 117 -3.68 3.23 -6.87
N PHE A 118 -3.01 4.36 -7.01
CA PHE A 118 -1.85 4.74 -6.20
C PHE A 118 -1.99 6.18 -5.68
N PHE A 119 -1.64 6.38 -4.42
CA PHE A 119 -1.69 7.67 -3.75
C PHE A 119 -0.42 7.88 -2.90
N ASP A 120 0.32 8.94 -3.20
CA ASP A 120 1.43 9.40 -2.37
C ASP A 120 0.90 10.27 -1.22
N VAL A 121 0.89 9.72 -0.01
CA VAL A 121 0.30 10.36 1.17
C VAL A 121 1.28 11.36 1.79
N SER A 122 2.58 11.10 1.68
CA SER A 122 3.62 11.86 2.38
C SER A 122 4.15 13.06 1.61
N ASP A 123 4.08 13.07 0.28
CA ASP A 123 4.35 14.27 -0.52
C ASP A 123 3.06 15.10 -0.72
N ASN A 124 3.03 16.04 -1.67
CA ASN A 124 1.94 16.97 -1.95
C ASN A 124 0.61 16.32 -2.41
N GLY A 125 0.40 15.03 -2.16
CA GLY A 125 -0.84 14.32 -2.47
C GLY A 125 -1.01 14.11 -3.97
N GLU A 126 0.03 13.63 -4.66
CA GLU A 126 -0.11 13.18 -6.04
C GLU A 126 -0.97 11.90 -6.05
N VAL A 127 -2.13 12.00 -6.70
CA VAL A 127 -3.04 10.87 -6.89
C VAL A 127 -2.85 10.40 -8.33
N ILE A 128 -2.29 9.22 -8.52
CA ILE A 128 -2.18 8.60 -9.85
C ILE A 128 -3.35 7.64 -10.02
N LEU A 129 -4.43 8.16 -10.60
CA LEU A 129 -5.49 7.35 -11.19
C LEU A 129 -4.94 6.85 -12.52
N SER A 130 -4.43 5.62 -12.56
CA SER A 130 -3.93 5.04 -13.81
C SER A 130 -5.06 4.93 -14.83
N GLU A 131 -5.21 5.95 -15.66
CA GLU A 131 -5.84 5.87 -16.97
C GLU A 131 -4.79 5.24 -17.90
N CYS A 132 -4.99 3.99 -18.28
CA CYS A 132 -4.53 3.56 -19.59
C CYS A 132 -5.36 4.33 -20.61
N ASP A 133 -4.97 5.56 -20.90
CA ASP A 133 -5.35 6.20 -22.15
C ASP A 133 -4.51 5.56 -23.26
N GLU A 134 -4.92 4.36 -23.69
CA GLU A 134 -4.74 3.97 -25.08
C GLU A 134 -5.67 4.85 -25.92
N GLN A 135 -5.26 6.10 -26.17
CA GLN A 135 -5.78 6.87 -27.29
C GLN A 135 -4.87 6.63 -28.49
N ASN A 136 -5.23 5.62 -29.28
CA ASN A 136 -4.93 5.58 -30.72
C ASN A 136 -5.94 6.44 -31.47
#